data_AF-A0A378TVR4-F1
#
_entry.id   AF-A0A378TVR4-F1
#
_cell.length_a   1.000
_cell.length_b   1.000
_cell.length_c   1.000
_cell.angle_alpha   90.00
_cell.angle_beta   90.00
_cell.angle_gamma   90.00
#
_symmetry.space_group_name_H-M   'P 1'
#
loop_
_entity.id
_entity.type
_entity.pdbx_description
1 polymer ?
#
loop_
_entity_poly.entity_id
_entity_poly.type
_entity_poly.pdbx_seq_one_letter_code
_entity_poly.pdbx_strand_id
1 'polypeptide(L)'
;MNIYQIYSAVDNKDAYADLKQANRKIINFINYNEGRYTNEAVFIAQSGYTSTNIHQTDYVQTIPKMLLFSENFTYKLAVTLKNELDFFPAKLKIKDEGFKFFLGKIKLAANLVDMEKSSFYEIDGEKFIDHPPVFLKNISDFEFCAKDINDDLGILG
;
A
#
# COMPACT_ATOMS: atom_id res chain seq x y z
N MET A 1 -19.05 10.43 -12.58
CA MET A 1 -17.94 9.85 -11.80
C MET A 1 -18.31 8.42 -11.48
N ASN A 2 -17.63 7.44 -12.06
CA ASN A 2 -17.85 6.04 -11.69
C ASN A 2 -17.05 5.80 -10.41
N ILE A 3 -17.75 5.63 -9.30
CA ILE A 3 -17.13 5.33 -8.00
C ILE A 3 -16.64 3.89 -8.08
N TYR A 4 -15.32 3.69 -8.12
CA TYR A 4 -14.72 2.36 -7.99
C TYR A 4 -14.49 2.09 -6.51
N GLN A 5 -15.18 1.10 -5.96
CA GLN A 5 -14.92 0.66 -4.59
C GLN A 5 -13.82 -0.39 -4.60
N ILE A 6 -12.73 -0.14 -3.87
CA ILE A 6 -11.72 -1.16 -3.62
C ILE A 6 -12.36 -2.26 -2.78
N TYR A 7 -12.31 -3.50 -3.27
CA TYR A 7 -12.94 -4.63 -2.62
C TYR A 7 -11.93 -5.72 -2.26
N SER A 8 -12.08 -6.29 -1.07
CA SER A 8 -11.41 -7.53 -0.65
C SER A 8 -12.48 -8.56 -0.33
N ALA A 9 -12.37 -9.75 -0.91
CA ALA A 9 -13.24 -10.87 -0.56
C ALA A 9 -12.91 -11.46 0.83
N VAL A 10 -11.85 -10.97 1.45
CA VAL A 10 -11.42 -11.37 2.79
C VAL A 10 -11.77 -10.25 3.76
N ASP A 11 -12.80 -10.49 4.56
CA ASP A 11 -13.15 -9.69 5.74
C ASP A 11 -12.55 -10.34 6.99
N ASN A 12 -11.21 -10.31 7.06
CA ASN A 12 -10.46 -10.82 8.19
C ASN A 12 -9.24 -9.92 8.45
N LYS A 13 -9.22 -9.30 9.63
CA LYS A 13 -8.13 -8.42 10.08
C LYS A 13 -6.77 -9.12 10.19
N ASP A 14 -6.76 -10.43 10.32
CA ASP A 14 -5.54 -11.24 10.40
C ASP A 14 -5.09 -11.72 9.00
N ALA A 15 -5.77 -11.30 7.93
CA ALA A 15 -5.38 -11.63 6.57
C ALA A 15 -4.32 -10.64 6.05
N TYR A 16 -3.11 -11.15 5.84
CA TYR A 16 -2.01 -10.35 5.30
C TYR A 16 -1.05 -11.23 4.49
N ALA A 17 -0.18 -10.56 3.73
CA ALA A 17 0.92 -11.18 3.02
C ALA A 17 2.27 -10.54 3.38
N ASP A 18 3.28 -11.37 3.65
CA ASP A 18 4.63 -10.91 3.94
C ASP A 18 5.46 -10.77 2.67
N LEU A 19 6.27 -9.72 2.58
CA LEU A 19 7.31 -9.66 1.55
C LEU A 19 8.36 -10.77 1.80
N LYS A 20 8.49 -11.70 0.86
CA LYS A 20 9.41 -12.85 0.92
C LYS A 20 10.85 -12.35 1.01
N GLN A 21 11.44 -12.55 2.19
CA GLN A 21 12.69 -11.92 2.64
C GLN A 21 12.54 -10.40 2.55
N ALA A 22 12.68 -9.69 3.67
CA ALA A 22 12.58 -8.23 3.70
C ALA A 22 13.65 -7.62 2.79
N ASN A 23 13.34 -7.47 1.51
CA ASN A 23 14.24 -6.95 0.51
C ASN A 23 14.23 -5.44 0.73
N ARG A 24 15.12 -4.99 1.62
CA ARG A 24 15.22 -3.60 2.03
C ARG A 24 15.30 -2.66 0.83
N LYS A 25 15.84 -3.10 -0.32
CA LYS A 25 15.84 -2.31 -1.56
C LYS A 25 14.44 -2.06 -2.13
N ILE A 26 13.54 -3.05 -2.09
CA ILE A 26 12.15 -2.88 -2.54
C ILE A 26 11.40 -1.97 -1.58
N ILE A 27 11.59 -2.16 -0.27
CA ILE A 27 10.96 -1.32 0.76
C ILE A 27 11.42 0.14 0.59
N ASN A 28 12.73 0.37 0.50
CA ASN A 28 13.34 1.68 0.25
C ASN A 28 12.82 2.30 -1.05
N PHE A 29 12.69 1.53 -2.13
CA PHE A 29 12.19 2.04 -3.39
C PHE A 29 10.72 2.43 -3.36
N ILE A 30 9.85 1.59 -2.76
CA ILE A 30 8.40 1.81 -2.74
C ILE A 30 8.04 2.89 -1.72
N ASN A 31 8.55 2.82 -0.49
CA ASN A 31 8.12 3.70 0.59
C ASN A 31 8.97 4.98 0.69
N TYR A 32 10.24 4.95 0.29
CA TYR A 32 11.20 6.05 0.53
C TYR A 32 11.72 6.71 -0.74
N ASN A 33 11.24 6.29 -1.92
CA ASN A 33 11.77 6.76 -3.22
C ASN A 33 13.27 6.53 -3.42
N GLU A 34 13.87 5.58 -2.69
CA GLU A 34 15.31 5.31 -2.73
C GLU A 34 15.68 4.13 -3.63
N GLY A 35 16.69 4.31 -4.48
CA GLY A 35 17.20 3.22 -5.32
C GLY A 35 16.31 2.92 -6.53
N ARG A 36 16.18 1.63 -6.88
CA ARG A 36 15.49 1.17 -8.10
C ARG A 36 14.78 -0.16 -7.88
N TYR A 37 13.67 -0.36 -8.58
CA TYR A 37 12.99 -1.65 -8.67
C TYR A 37 13.68 -2.56 -9.69
N THR A 38 14.54 -3.47 -9.23
CA THR A 38 15.32 -4.35 -10.12
C THR A 38 14.82 -5.78 -10.15
N ASN A 39 14.16 -6.24 -9.08
CA ASN A 39 13.67 -7.60 -8.96
C ASN A 39 12.18 -7.57 -8.63
N GLU A 40 11.44 -8.50 -9.22
CA GLU A 40 10.03 -8.71 -8.92
C GLU A 40 9.84 -9.05 -7.44
N ALA A 41 9.01 -8.28 -6.75
CA ALA A 41 8.61 -8.51 -5.37
C ALA A 41 7.77 -9.78 -5.29
N VAL A 42 8.08 -10.63 -4.32
CA VAL A 42 7.30 -11.84 -4.05
C VAL A 42 6.73 -11.73 -2.65
N PHE A 43 5.42 -11.79 -2.53
CA PHE A 43 4.69 -11.82 -1.28
C PHE A 43 4.25 -13.24 -0.97
N ILE A 44 4.15 -13.60 0.30
CA ILE A 44 3.64 -14.89 0.79
C ILE A 44 2.41 -14.59 1.63
N ALA A 45 1.25 -15.04 1.19
CA ALA A 45 0.04 -14.96 1.99
C ALA A 45 0.19 -15.81 3.25
N GLN A 46 -0.12 -15.24 4.41
CA GLN A 46 -0.05 -15.93 5.69
C GLN A 46 -1.39 -16.56 6.07
N SER A 47 -2.40 -15.73 6.33
CA SER A 47 -3.75 -16.16 6.70
C SER A 47 -4.81 -15.45 5.86
N GLY A 48 -6.02 -16.01 5.82
CA GLY A 48 -7.21 -15.43 5.16
C GLY A 48 -7.26 -15.52 3.63
N TYR A 49 -6.13 -15.38 2.92
CA TYR A 49 -6.11 -15.50 1.46
C TYR A 49 -6.02 -16.96 0.99
N THR A 50 -6.87 -17.31 0.04
CA THR A 50 -6.95 -18.64 -0.58
C THR A 50 -6.97 -18.50 -2.09
N SER A 51 -6.61 -19.55 -2.82
CA SER A 51 -6.68 -19.58 -4.29
C SER A 51 -8.09 -19.25 -4.82
N THR A 52 -9.13 -19.52 -4.04
CA THR A 52 -10.52 -19.20 -4.41
C THR A 52 -10.85 -17.71 -4.26
N ASN A 53 -10.53 -17.11 -3.10
CA ASN A 53 -10.94 -15.73 -2.81
C ASN A 53 -10.02 -14.66 -3.41
N ILE A 54 -8.80 -15.03 -3.79
CA ILE A 54 -7.82 -14.05 -4.28
C ILE A 54 -8.23 -13.42 -5.60
N HIS A 55 -8.97 -14.14 -6.45
CA HIS A 55 -9.48 -13.62 -7.72
C HIS A 55 -10.61 -12.59 -7.55
N GLN A 56 -11.20 -12.52 -6.35
CA GLN A 56 -12.24 -11.57 -5.98
C GLN A 56 -11.70 -10.42 -5.12
N THR A 57 -10.38 -10.32 -5.00
CA THR A 57 -9.70 -9.33 -4.16
C THR A 57 -8.95 -8.35 -5.05
N ASP A 58 -9.22 -7.06 -4.89
CA ASP A 58 -8.51 -5.98 -5.61
C ASP A 58 -7.22 -5.57 -4.89
N TYR A 59 -7.20 -5.69 -3.57
CA TYR A 59 -6.11 -5.23 -2.71
C TYR A 59 -5.81 -6.24 -1.61
N VAL A 60 -4.52 -6.46 -1.37
CA VAL A 60 -4.01 -7.37 -0.33
C VAL A 60 -3.26 -6.55 0.71
N GLN A 61 -3.62 -6.76 1.98
CA GLN A 61 -2.88 -6.16 3.10
C GLN A 61 -1.49 -6.82 3.19
N THR A 62 -0.44 -6.03 3.37
CA THR A 62 0.94 -6.55 3.41
C THR A 62 1.72 -6.13 4.64
N ILE A 63 2.71 -6.93 4.99
CA ILE A 63 3.78 -6.59 5.95
C ILE A 63 5.14 -6.67 5.23
N PRO A 64 5.93 -5.58 5.20
CA PRO A 64 5.59 -4.24 5.65
C PRO A 64 4.46 -3.63 4.82
N LYS A 65 3.81 -2.57 5.35
CA LYS A 65 2.68 -1.90 4.70
C LYS A 65 3.11 -1.36 3.33
N MET A 66 2.54 -1.94 2.28
CA MET A 66 2.71 -1.56 0.88
C MET A 66 1.38 -1.74 0.16
N LEU A 67 1.23 -1.08 -0.99
CA LEU A 67 0.02 -1.20 -1.79
C LEU A 67 0.15 -2.40 -2.75
N LEU A 68 -0.49 -3.53 -2.47
CA LEU A 68 -0.43 -4.72 -3.33
C LEU A 68 -1.78 -4.97 -4.01
N PHE A 69 -1.85 -4.72 -5.32
CA PHE A 69 -3.07 -4.74 -6.10
C PHE A 69 -3.16 -5.94 -7.06
N SER A 70 -4.37 -6.42 -7.30
CA SER A 70 -4.63 -7.46 -8.28
C SER A 70 -4.37 -6.96 -9.70
N GLU A 71 -4.14 -7.89 -10.62
CA GLU A 71 -4.00 -7.58 -12.05
C GLU A 71 -5.26 -6.90 -12.62
N ASN A 72 -6.45 -7.35 -12.20
CA ASN A 72 -7.72 -6.79 -12.65
C ASN A 72 -7.90 -5.34 -12.22
N PHE A 73 -7.61 -5.03 -10.96
CA PHE A 73 -7.64 -3.65 -10.45
C PHE A 73 -6.69 -2.76 -11.25
N THR A 74 -5.44 -3.23 -11.40
CA THR A 74 -4.39 -2.49 -12.09
C THR A 74 -4.77 -2.18 -13.54
N TYR A 75 -5.28 -3.16 -14.29
CA TYR A 75 -5.71 -2.95 -15.68
C TYR A 75 -6.83 -1.92 -15.79
N LYS A 76 -7.80 -1.94 -14.87
CA LYS A 76 -8.94 -1.02 -14.89
C LYS A 76 -8.56 0.42 -14.54
N LEU A 77 -7.63 0.60 -13.60
CA LEU A 77 -7.37 1.91 -12.98
C LEU A 77 -6.01 2.51 -13.30
N ALA A 78 -5.10 1.80 -13.97
CA ALA A 78 -3.78 2.31 -14.30
C ALA A 78 -3.82 3.65 -15.05
N VAL A 79 -4.76 3.82 -16.00
CA VAL A 79 -4.88 5.08 -16.76
C VAL A 79 -5.37 6.23 -15.88
N THR A 80 -6.32 5.96 -14.99
CA THR A 80 -6.88 6.95 -14.06
C THR A 80 -5.84 7.38 -13.03
N LEU A 81 -5.08 6.43 -12.48
CA LEU A 81 -4.14 6.66 -11.39
C LEU A 81 -2.74 7.05 -11.84
N LYS A 82 -2.42 7.07 -13.14
CA LYS A 82 -1.06 7.25 -13.69
C LYS A 82 -0.29 8.48 -13.18
N ASN A 83 -1.01 9.54 -12.80
CA ASN A 83 -0.41 10.78 -12.30
C ASN A 83 0.00 10.66 -10.82
N GLU A 84 -0.61 9.73 -10.07
CA GLU A 84 -0.51 9.65 -8.61
C GLU A 84 0.09 8.32 -8.13
N LEU A 85 0.01 7.27 -8.95
CA LEU A 85 0.44 5.92 -8.61
C LEU A 85 1.14 5.25 -9.79
N ASP A 86 2.35 4.74 -9.56
CA ASP A 86 3.05 3.86 -10.49
C ASP A 86 2.87 2.40 -10.07
N PHE A 87 2.69 1.48 -11.04
CA PHE A 87 2.51 0.06 -10.79
C PHE A 87 3.75 -0.74 -11.18
N PHE A 88 4.22 -1.60 -10.28
CA PHE A 88 5.40 -2.45 -10.46
C PHE A 88 5.01 -3.93 -10.38
N PRO A 89 5.46 -4.80 -11.31
CA PRO A 89 5.11 -6.22 -11.29
C PRO A 89 5.50 -6.89 -9.98
N ALA A 90 4.59 -7.65 -9.39
CA ALA A 90 4.80 -8.43 -8.18
C ALA A 90 4.12 -9.80 -8.29
N LYS A 91 4.46 -10.70 -7.37
CA LYS A 91 3.80 -12.01 -7.22
C LYS A 91 3.28 -12.18 -5.81
N LEU A 92 2.08 -12.72 -5.68
CA LEU A 92 1.57 -13.23 -4.42
C LEU A 92 1.60 -14.76 -4.46
N LYS A 93 2.21 -15.38 -3.46
CA LYS A 93 2.19 -16.83 -3.27
C LYS A 93 1.18 -17.22 -2.21
N ILE A 94 0.32 -18.17 -2.55
CA ILE A 94 -0.60 -18.80 -1.61
C ILE A 94 -0.27 -20.30 -1.65
N LYS A 95 0.32 -20.82 -0.58
CA LYS A 95 0.91 -22.17 -0.57
C LYS A 95 1.88 -22.35 -1.75
N ASP A 96 1.62 -23.30 -2.64
CA ASP A 96 2.46 -23.61 -3.80
C ASP A 96 2.05 -22.86 -5.08
N GLU A 97 0.96 -22.08 -5.02
CA GLU A 97 0.41 -21.34 -6.16
C GLU A 97 0.93 -19.89 -6.20
N GLY A 98 1.17 -19.38 -7.41
CA GLY A 98 1.65 -18.01 -7.64
C GLY A 98 0.68 -17.21 -8.49
N PHE A 99 0.29 -16.05 -7.98
CA PHE A 99 -0.66 -15.12 -8.60
C PHE A 99 0.06 -13.83 -8.98
N LYS A 100 -0.30 -13.25 -10.12
CA LYS A 100 0.26 -11.98 -10.59
C LYS A 100 -0.43 -10.81 -9.90
N PHE A 101 0.38 -9.95 -9.31
CA PHE A 101 -0.04 -8.76 -8.57
C PHE A 101 0.85 -7.58 -8.98
N PHE A 102 0.52 -6.39 -8.47
CA PHE A 102 1.30 -5.19 -8.72
C PHE A 102 1.49 -4.39 -7.43
N LEU A 103 2.72 -3.95 -7.19
CA LEU A 103 3.01 -2.95 -6.17
C LEU A 103 2.65 -1.57 -6.68
N GLY A 104 1.77 -0.89 -5.97
CA GLY A 104 1.50 0.53 -6.14
C GLY A 104 2.54 1.36 -5.39
N LYS A 105 3.13 2.31 -6.09
CA LYS A 105 4.03 3.32 -5.52
C LYS A 105 3.40 4.69 -5.68
N ILE A 106 3.08 5.33 -4.57
CA ILE A 106 2.51 6.68 -4.58
C ILE A 106 3.59 7.68 -4.98
N LYS A 107 3.23 8.57 -5.91
CA LYS A 107 4.14 9.56 -6.51
C LYS A 107 4.10 10.90 -5.78
N LEU A 108 2.93 11.24 -5.26
CA LEU A 108 2.66 12.51 -4.62
C LEU A 108 2.85 12.39 -3.11
N ALA A 109 3.48 13.40 -2.54
CA ALA A 109 3.55 13.58 -1.10
C ALA A 109 2.86 14.89 -0.73
N ALA A 110 2.05 14.88 0.32
CA ALA A 110 1.29 16.04 0.78
C ALA A 110 1.27 16.09 2.31
N ASN A 111 0.95 17.25 2.88
CA ASN A 111 0.63 17.35 4.30
C ASN A 111 -0.78 16.80 4.50
N LEU A 112 -0.89 15.59 5.03
CA LEU A 112 -2.16 14.91 5.29
C LEU A 112 -2.51 14.95 6.78
N VAL A 113 -1.51 14.83 7.65
CA VAL A 113 -1.68 14.77 9.10
C VAL A 113 -1.59 16.16 9.74
N ASP A 114 -2.56 16.47 10.60
CA ASP A 114 -2.53 17.60 11.51
C ASP A 114 -1.61 17.25 12.69
N MET A 115 -0.35 17.66 12.59
CA MET A 115 0.70 17.36 13.58
C MET A 115 0.48 18.07 14.92
N GLU A 116 -0.39 19.09 14.99
CA GLU A 116 -0.69 19.77 16.24
C GLU A 116 -1.81 19.05 17.01
N LYS A 117 -2.79 18.48 16.28
CA LYS A 117 -3.91 17.77 16.89
C LYS A 117 -3.67 16.26 17.06
N SER A 118 -2.69 15.71 16.37
CA SER A 118 -2.36 14.29 16.49
C SER A 118 -1.59 14.00 17.77
N SER A 119 -1.79 12.80 18.30
CA SER A 119 -1.01 12.29 19.43
C SER A 119 0.24 11.60 18.94
N PHE A 120 1.24 11.48 19.80
CA PHE A 120 2.54 10.92 19.46
C PHE A 120 3.10 10.13 20.65
N TYR A 121 3.90 9.12 20.35
CA TYR A 121 4.72 8.41 21.31
C TYR A 121 6.20 8.57 20.96
N GLU A 122 7.07 8.35 21.93
CA GLU A 122 8.52 8.48 21.77
C GLU A 122 9.19 7.14 22.00
N ILE A 123 10.11 6.76 21.11
CA ILE A 123 10.99 5.58 21.26
C ILE A 123 12.41 6.05 20.98
N ASP A 124 13.33 5.82 21.93
CA ASP A 124 14.75 6.18 21.80
C ASP A 124 15.03 7.64 21.39
N GLY A 125 14.16 8.58 21.81
CA GLY A 125 14.27 10.00 21.47
C GLY A 125 13.64 10.38 20.13
N GLU A 126 13.14 9.42 19.36
CA GLU A 126 12.40 9.65 18.11
C GLU A 126 10.90 9.69 18.37
N LYS A 127 10.23 10.69 17.79
CA LYS A 127 8.79 10.93 17.96
C LYS A 127 8.02 10.29 16.80
N PHE A 128 7.06 9.44 17.12
CA PHE A 128 6.22 8.71 16.18
C PHE A 128 4.75 9.09 16.36
N ILE A 129 3.99 9.17 15.27
CA ILE A 129 2.56 9.44 15.30
C ILE A 129 1.84 8.26 15.98
N ASP A 130 1.01 8.56 16.98
CA ASP A 130 0.10 7.58 17.56
C ASP A 130 -1.12 7.41 16.66
N HIS A 131 -1.50 6.16 16.40
CA HIS A 131 -2.57 5.86 15.44
C HIS A 131 -3.92 5.67 16.15
N PRO A 132 -5.02 6.22 15.60
CA PRO A 132 -5.11 6.92 14.31
C PRO A 132 -4.73 8.41 14.38
N PRO A 133 -4.07 8.96 13.34
CA PRO A 133 -3.77 10.39 13.28
C PRO A 133 -5.03 11.24 13.04
N VAL A 134 -4.92 12.53 13.34
CA VAL A 134 -5.91 13.52 12.93
C VAL A 134 -5.51 14.04 11.55
N PHE A 135 -6.40 13.91 10.57
CA PHE A 135 -6.16 14.42 9.21
C PHE A 135 -6.56 15.89 9.05
N LEU A 136 -5.83 16.62 8.20
CA LEU A 136 -6.19 17.96 7.76
C LEU A 136 -7.50 17.94 6.96
N LYS A 137 -8.34 18.97 7.14
CA LYS A 137 -9.70 19.00 6.55
C LYS A 137 -9.78 19.51 5.11
N ASN A 138 -8.75 20.21 4.64
CA ASN A 138 -8.72 20.87 3.33
C ASN A 138 -7.45 20.50 2.59
N ILE A 139 -7.25 19.20 2.40
CA ILE A 139 -6.12 18.69 1.64
C ILE A 139 -6.47 18.82 0.15
N SER A 140 -5.62 19.51 -0.60
CA SER A 140 -5.69 19.63 -2.05
C SER A 140 -4.45 19.02 -2.68
N ASP A 141 -4.38 19.02 -4.01
CA ASP A 141 -3.19 18.66 -4.82
C ASP A 141 -3.10 17.20 -5.27
N PHE A 142 -4.06 16.35 -4.90
CA PHE A 142 -4.28 15.03 -5.48
C PHE A 142 -5.78 14.72 -5.58
N GLU A 143 -6.14 13.80 -6.46
CA GLU A 143 -7.52 13.36 -6.72
C GLU A 143 -7.84 12.03 -6.01
N PHE A 144 -6.87 11.12 -5.89
CA PHE A 144 -7.09 9.78 -5.34
C PHE A 144 -6.13 9.41 -4.19
N CYS A 145 -4.82 9.67 -4.33
CA CYS A 145 -3.87 9.26 -3.31
C CYS A 145 -2.62 10.14 -3.18
N ALA A 146 -2.14 10.24 -1.93
CA ALA A 146 -0.88 10.86 -1.59
C ALA A 146 -0.25 10.15 -0.37
N LYS A 147 1.08 10.24 -0.26
CA LYS A 147 1.80 9.89 0.96
C LYS A 147 1.83 11.10 1.88
N ASP A 148 1.71 10.90 3.19
CA ASP A 148 2.01 12.00 4.11
C ASP A 148 3.52 12.32 4.04
N ILE A 149 3.90 13.59 4.20
CA ILE A 149 5.32 13.98 4.20
C ILE A 149 6.03 13.63 5.51
N ASN A 150 5.29 13.48 6.61
CA ASN A 150 5.81 13.23 7.97
C ASN A 150 5.60 11.79 8.43
N ASP A 151 4.69 11.05 7.79
CA ASP A 151 4.50 9.62 8.00
C ASP A 151 5.04 8.81 6.81
N ASP A 152 5.75 7.73 7.11
CA ASP A 152 6.24 6.81 6.08
C ASP A 152 5.15 5.96 5.44
N LEU A 153 3.91 6.12 5.89
CA LEU A 153 2.75 5.35 5.46
C LEU A 153 1.87 6.18 4.51
N GLY A 154 1.69 5.66 3.29
CA GLY A 154 0.77 6.22 2.31
C GLY A 154 -0.68 6.11 2.74
N ILE A 155 -1.49 7.14 2.48
CA ILE A 155 -2.93 7.16 2.78
C ILE A 155 -3.69 7.13 1.45
N LEU A 156 -4.61 6.17 1.31
CA LEU A 156 -5.59 6.15 0.23
C LEU A 156 -6.86 6.83 0.74
N GLY A 157 -7.31 7.87 0.03
CA GLY A 157 -8.54 8.62 0.31
C GLY A 157 -9.77 7.99 -0.35
#